data_AF-A0A961PP27-F1
#
_entry.id   AF-A0A961PP27-F1
#
_cell.length_a   1.000
_cell.length_b   1.000
_cell.length_c   1.000
_cell.angle_alpha   90.00
_cell.angle_beta   90.00
_cell.angle_gamma   90.00
#
_symmetry.space_group_name_H-M   'P 1'
#
loop_
_entity.id
_entity.type
_entity.pdbx_description
1 polymer ?
#
loop_
_entity_poly.entity_id
_entity_poly.type
_entity_poly.pdbx_seq_one_letter_code
_entity_poly.pdbx_strand_id
1 'polypeptide(L)' 'MRQIWRGARIFDGERLHDGMALAVEGGRIAGLVPDTGSGLDLRGGILAPGFVDLQVNGGGGALLGQGDPDAA' A
#
# COMPACT_ATOMS: atom_id res chain seq x y z
N MET A 1 5.61 -17.59 5.02
CA MET A 1 4.14 -17.59 5.16
C MET A 1 3.55 -16.84 3.98
N ARG A 2 2.52 -17.40 3.35
CA ARG A 2 1.81 -16.80 2.21
C ARG A 2 0.57 -16.07 2.72
N GLN A 3 0.34 -14.86 2.24
CA GLN A 3 -0.84 -14.05 2.52
C GLN A 3 -1.58 -13.77 1.21
N ILE A 4 -2.91 -13.67 1.30
CA ILE A 4 -3.78 -13.26 0.20
C ILE A 4 -4.55 -12.04 0.70
N TRP A 5 -4.49 -10.92 -0.02
CA TRP A 5 -5.26 -9.71 0.26
C TRP A 5 -6.32 -9.54 -0.82
N ARG A 6 -7.60 -9.46 -0.43
CA ARG A 6 -8.75 -9.54 -1.35
C ARG A 6 -9.79 -8.45 -1.07
N GLY A 7 -10.84 -8.40 -1.87
CA GLY A 7 -11.98 -7.52 -1.64
C GLY A 7 -11.75 -6.05 -2.03
N ALA A 8 -10.64 -5.72 -2.68
CA ALA A 8 -10.37 -4.39 -3.26
C ALA A 8 -10.15 -4.52 -4.77
N ARG A 9 -10.39 -3.44 -5.53
CA ARG A 9 -9.88 -3.36 -6.91
C ARG A 9 -8.37 -3.14 -6.86
N ILE A 10 -7.60 -3.80 -7.71
CA ILE A 10 -6.14 -3.71 -7.65
C ILE A 10 -5.64 -2.87 -8.81
N PHE A 11 -4.93 -1.78 -8.53
CA PHE A 11 -4.21 -1.01 -9.53
C PHE A 11 -2.78 -1.52 -9.64
N ASP A 12 -2.36 -1.96 -10.82
CA ASP A 12 -1.02 -2.53 -11.06
C ASP A 12 0.02 -1.50 -11.55
N GLY A 13 -0.39 -0.24 -11.73
CA GLY A 13 0.43 0.81 -12.35
C GLY A 13 -0.04 1.18 -13.77
N GLU A 14 -0.83 0.33 -14.42
CA GLU A 14 -1.35 0.57 -15.77
C GLU A 14 -2.89 0.54 -15.81
N ARG A 15 -3.52 -0.38 -15.09
CA ARG A 15 -4.98 -0.58 -15.09
C ARG A 15 -5.52 -1.09 -13.75
N LEU A 16 -6.83 -0.98 -13.60
CA LEU A 16 -7.57 -1.57 -12.49
C LEU A 16 -7.99 -3.01 -12.83
N HIS A 17 -7.82 -3.91 -11.87
CA HIS A 17 -8.27 -5.30 -11.92
C HIS A 17 -9.42 -5.51 -10.93
N ASP A 18 -10.55 -5.99 -11.43
CA ASP A 18 -11.70 -6.44 -10.64
C ASP A 18 -11.64 -7.96 -10.41
N GLY A 19 -12.19 -8.43 -9.30
CA GLY A 19 -12.26 -9.88 -8.99
C GLY A 19 -10.92 -10.57 -8.73
N MET A 20 -9.86 -9.79 -8.47
CA MET A 20 -8.51 -10.28 -8.19
C MET A 20 -8.11 -10.03 -6.75
N ALA A 21 -7.15 -10.81 -6.25
CA ALA A 21 -6.51 -10.70 -4.96
C ALA A 21 -4.98 -10.65 -5.13
N LEU A 22 -4.28 -9.97 -4.21
CA LEU A 22 -2.82 -9.88 -4.19
C LEU A 22 -2.24 -11.02 -3.35
N ALA A 23 -1.41 -11.87 -3.95
CA ALA A 23 -0.63 -12.86 -3.23
C ALA A 23 0.71 -12.27 -2.78
N VAL A 24 1.04 -12.43 -1.51
CA VAL A 24 2.31 -11.98 -0.91
C VAL A 24 2.99 -13.16 -0.22
N GLU A 25 4.26 -13.39 -0.54
CA GLU A 25 5.07 -14.44 0.05
C GLU A 25 6.46 -13.91 0.43
N GLY A 26 6.88 -14.18 1.67
CA GLY A 26 8.17 -13.70 2.17
C GLY A 26 8.32 -12.18 2.11
N GLY A 27 7.22 -11.43 2.28
CA GLY A 27 7.20 -9.97 2.19
C GLY A 27 7.31 -9.41 0.77
N ARG A 28 7.20 -10.24 -0.27
CA ARG A 28 7.24 -9.84 -1.67
C ARG A 28 5.93 -10.18 -2.37
N ILE A 29 5.55 -9.38 -3.35
CA ILE A 29 4.42 -9.68 -4.23
C ILE A 29 4.76 -10.94 -5.04
N ALA A 30 3.96 -11.99 -4.87
CA ALA A 30 4.04 -13.22 -5.63
C ALA A 30 3.21 -13.17 -6.93
N GLY A 31 2.20 -12.28 -6.98
CA GLY A 31 1.40 -12.01 -8.17
C GLY A 31 -0.06 -11.71 -7.84
N LEU A 32 -0.83 -11.42 -8.89
CA LEU A 32 -2.29 -11.34 -8.81
C LEU A 32 -2.90 -12.71 -9.06
N VAL A 33 -3.88 -13.09 -8.24
CA VAL A 33 -4.64 -14.35 -8.37
C VAL A 33 -6.13 -14.05 -8.34
N PRO A 34 -7.00 -14.91 -8.88
CA PRO A 34 -8.45 -14.72 -8.74
C PRO A 34 -8.87 -14.65 -7.27
N ASP A 35 -9.83 -13.80 -6.94
CA ASP A 35 -10.43 -13.78 -5.60
C ASP A 35 -11.32 -15.01 -5.41
N THR A 36 -10.90 -15.90 -4.51
CA THR A 36 -11.63 -17.14 -4.16
C THR A 36 -12.44 -16.99 -2.86
N GLY A 37 -12.48 -15.79 -2.27
CA GLY A 37 -13.09 -15.52 -0.96
C GLY A 37 -12.20 -15.88 0.24
N SER A 38 -11.02 -16.47 0.01
CA SER A 38 -10.06 -16.81 1.07
C SER A 38 -8.98 -15.73 1.23
N GLY A 39 -8.57 -15.44 2.46
CA GLY A 39 -7.57 -14.43 2.79
C GLY A 39 -8.11 -13.22 3.54
N LEU A 40 -7.28 -12.20 3.65
CA LEU A 40 -7.59 -10.94 4.33
C LEU A 40 -8.50 -10.09 3.45
N ASP A 41 -9.70 -9.80 3.96
CA ASP A 41 -10.65 -8.89 3.32
C ASP A 41 -10.30 -7.43 3.58
N LEU A 42 -10.01 -6.66 2.53
CA LEU A 42 -9.74 -5.23 2.58
C LEU A 42 -11.02 -4.38 2.59
N ARG A 43 -12.19 -4.99 2.45
CA ARG A 43 -13.52 -4.35 2.57
C ARG A 43 -13.77 -3.23 1.55
N GLY A 44 -13.27 -3.38 0.33
CA GLY A 44 -13.46 -2.43 -0.76
C GLY A 44 -12.28 -1.49 -0.98
N GLY A 45 -12.50 -0.45 -1.80
CA GLY A 45 -11.48 0.53 -2.17
C GLY A 45 -10.57 0.09 -3.31
N ILE A 46 -9.41 0.75 -3.41
CA ILE A 46 -8.36 0.46 -4.38
C ILE A 46 -7.08 0.11 -3.62
N LEU A 47 -6.54 -1.09 -3.87
CA LEU A 47 -5.19 -1.44 -3.49
C LEU A 47 -4.25 -0.99 -4.60
N ALA A 48 -3.27 -0.15 -4.26
CA ALA A 48 -2.29 0.39 -5.20
C ALA A 48 -0.87 0.22 -4.62
N PRO A 49 0.18 0.36 -5.44
CA PRO A 49 1.53 0.56 -4.94
C PRO A 49 1.55 1.74 -3.97
N GLY A 50 2.36 1.62 -2.91
CA GLY A 50 2.58 2.72 -1.98
C GLY A 50 3.10 3.95 -2.72
N PHE A 51 2.59 5.13 -2.35
CA PHE A 51 3.05 6.37 -2.96
C PHE A 51 4.51 6.64 -2.61
N VAL A 52 5.23 7.19 -3.58
CA VAL A 52 6.59 7.69 -3.40
C VAL A 52 6.52 9.20 -3.39
N ASP A 53 6.73 9.79 -2.21
CA ASP A 53 6.84 11.23 -2.06
C ASP A 53 8.29 11.65 -2.30
N LEU A 54 8.52 12.42 -3.37
CA LEU A 54 9.85 12.85 -3.77
C LEU A 54 10.38 14.01 -2.92
N GLN A 55 9.52 14.72 -2.19
CA GLN A 55 9.95 15.80 -1.32
C GLN A 55 9.11 15.86 -0.04
N VAL A 56 9.70 15.39 1.06
CA VAL A 56 9.10 15.49 2.40
C VAL A 56 9.82 16.56 3.21
N ASN A 57 9.13 17.65 3.56
CA ASN A 57 9.65 18.67 4.47
C ASN A 57 9.17 18.47 5.92
N GLY A 58 8.16 17.63 6.14
CA GLY A 58 7.52 17.43 7.43
C GLY A 58 6.25 16.60 7.31
N GLY A 59 5.73 16.14 8.44
CA GLY A 59 4.54 15.30 8.54
C GLY A 59 4.13 15.08 10.00
N GLY A 60 2.84 14.84 10.24
CA GLY A 60 2.33 14.61 11.60
C GLY A 60 2.52 15.79 12.58
N GLY A 61 2.65 17.02 12.06
CA GLY A 61 2.88 18.23 12.87
C GLY A 61 4.34 18.57 13.15
N ALA A 62 5.31 17.78 12.65
CA ALA A 62 6.74 18.06 12.79
C ALA A 62 7.38 18.43 11.44
N LEU A 63 8.42 19.27 11.48
CA LEU A 63 9.24 19.63 10.32
C LEU A 63 10.59 18.92 10.38
N LEU A 64 11.07 18.47 9.22
CA LEU A 64 12.41 17.93 9.05
C LEU A 64 13.39 19.07 8.77
N GLY A 65 14.56 19.05 9.39
CA GLY A 65 15.66 19.98 9.08
C GLY A 65 15.52 21.40 9.63
N GLN A 66 14.43 21.71 10.33
CA GLN A 66 14.40 22.88 11.22
C GLN A 66 15.09 22.46 12.54
N GLY A 67 16.15 23.15 12.93
CA GLY A 67 16.59 23.12 14.33
C GLY A 67 15.49 23.67 15.22
N ASP A 68 15.56 23.39 16.53
CA ASP A 68 14.64 23.99 17.49
C ASP A 68 14.69 25.54 17.35
N PRO A 69 13.58 26.22 17.01
CA PRO A 69 13.57 27.67 16.88
C PRO A 69 13.89 28.38 18.20
N ASP A 70 13.79 27.68 19.34
CA ASP A 70 14.11 28.15 20.68
C ASP A 70 15.47 27.62 21.21
N ALA A 71 16.22 26.85 20.41
CA ALA A 71 17.60 26.50 20.74
C ALA A 71 18.52 27.69 20.46
N ALA A 72 18.59 28.60 21.43
CA ALA A 72 19.67 29.58 21.59
C ALA A 72 20.93 28.92 22.17
#